data_AF-A0A945UWP9-F1
#
_entry.id   AF-A0A945UWP9-F1
#
_cell.length_a   1.000
_cell.length_b   1.000
_cell.length_c   1.000
_cell.angle_alpha   90.00
_cell.angle_beta   90.00
_cell.angle_gamma   90.00
#
_symmetry.space_group_name_H-M   'P 1'
#
loop_
_entity.id
_entity.type
_entity.pdbx_description
1 polymer ?
#
loop_
_entity_poly.entity_id
_entity_poly.type
_entity_poly.pdbx_seq_one_letter_code
_entity_poly.pdbx_strand_id
1 'polypeptide(L)'
;MFHEKQVPVFPIYLDSPMALKATEVYKTHPELFDDEMVAYRDAGLFPISGGYFKPSESADESRALNRIDGPCAILAGAGMCNAGRILHHLKQNLWKRDTHVLIVGYQGNGTLGRRLVNGESHVKIHGEKIAVRAQIHTMGGFSAHADQSDLLRWFEPLAQHKPRLVLTHGEDRAREPLAEIIEQKHGIKAILPALGETITL
;
A
#
# COMPACT_ATOMS: atom_id res chain seq x y z
N MET A 1 12.69 11.73 10.60
CA MET A 1 13.93 11.13 10.02
C MET A 1 14.88 12.15 9.35
N PHE A 2 14.63 12.66 8.13
CA PHE A 2 15.57 13.61 7.48
C PHE A 2 15.67 14.95 8.21
N HIS A 3 14.54 15.55 8.57
CA HIS A 3 14.50 16.82 9.32
C HIS A 3 15.17 16.71 10.70
N GLU A 4 15.05 15.54 11.33
CA GLU A 4 15.64 15.22 12.63
C GLU A 4 17.08 14.68 12.52
N LYS A 5 17.65 14.64 11.31
CA LYS A 5 19.02 14.16 11.02
C LYS A 5 19.32 12.75 11.52
N GLN A 6 18.29 11.89 11.62
CA GLN A 6 18.46 10.50 12.05
C GLN A 6 19.10 9.63 10.97
N VAL A 7 18.97 10.03 9.69
CA VAL A 7 19.62 9.37 8.55
C VAL A 7 20.15 10.40 7.55
N PRO A 8 21.19 10.06 6.77
CA PRO A 8 21.68 10.89 5.68
C PRO A 8 20.56 11.17 4.67
N VAL A 9 20.54 12.38 4.13
CA VAL A 9 19.57 12.76 3.08
C VAL A 9 19.94 12.07 1.78
N PHE A 10 18.97 11.40 1.17
CA PHE A 10 19.08 10.78 -0.14
C PHE A 10 17.84 11.10 -1.00
N PRO A 11 17.92 11.02 -2.33
CA PRO A 11 16.80 11.36 -3.19
C PRO A 11 15.67 10.33 -3.08
N ILE A 12 14.44 10.85 -3.02
CA ILE A 12 13.20 10.09 -3.02
C ILE A 12 12.47 10.40 -4.32
N TYR A 13 12.39 9.44 -5.22
CA TYR A 13 11.74 9.58 -6.52
C TYR A 13 10.27 9.15 -6.45
N LEU A 14 9.34 9.99 -6.90
CA LEU A 14 7.97 9.57 -7.17
C LEU A 14 7.83 9.24 -8.66
N ASP A 15 7.95 7.96 -8.98
CA ASP A 15 7.91 7.44 -10.35
C ASP A 15 6.53 6.88 -10.70
N SER A 16 5.54 7.79 -10.76
CA SER A 16 4.19 7.48 -11.18
C SER A 16 3.48 8.76 -11.61
N PRO A 17 3.17 8.93 -12.91
CA PRO A 17 2.45 10.11 -13.39
C PRO A 17 1.09 10.26 -12.73
N MET A 18 0.44 9.13 -12.41
CA MET A 18 -0.84 9.13 -11.69
C MET A 18 -0.67 9.56 -10.24
N ALA A 19 0.38 9.12 -9.55
CA ALA A 19 0.62 9.54 -8.17
C ALA A 19 0.99 11.03 -8.11
N LEU A 20 1.76 11.54 -9.07
CA LEU A 20 2.05 12.97 -9.19
C LEU A 20 0.78 13.79 -9.37
N LYS A 21 -0.11 13.39 -10.30
CA LYS A 21 -1.40 14.06 -10.48
C LYS A 21 -2.30 13.98 -9.26
N ALA A 22 -2.40 12.81 -8.62
CA ALA A 22 -3.15 12.65 -7.38
C ALA A 22 -2.60 13.58 -6.30
N THR A 23 -1.28 13.67 -6.18
CA THR A 23 -0.59 14.54 -5.23
C THR A 23 -0.94 16.02 -5.45
N GLU A 24 -1.06 16.48 -6.70
CA GLU A 24 -1.54 17.84 -6.98
C GLU A 24 -2.99 18.05 -6.53
N VAL A 25 -3.87 17.05 -6.69
CA VAL A 25 -5.25 17.12 -6.16
C VAL A 25 -5.25 17.28 -4.63
N TYR A 26 -4.39 16.55 -3.90
CA TYR A 26 -4.27 16.71 -2.45
C TYR A 26 -3.84 18.14 -2.07
N LYS A 27 -2.94 18.77 -2.83
CA LYS A 27 -2.51 20.16 -2.59
C LYS A 27 -3.65 21.17 -2.74
N THR A 28 -4.58 20.94 -3.67
CA THR A 28 -5.68 21.86 -3.95
C THR A 28 -6.89 21.67 -3.04
N HIS A 29 -6.90 20.60 -2.22
CA HIS A 29 -8.00 20.28 -1.30
C HIS A 29 -7.56 20.18 0.17
N PRO A 30 -6.92 21.22 0.74
CA PRO A 30 -6.49 21.22 2.14
C PRO A 30 -7.65 21.13 3.14
N GLU A 31 -8.88 21.45 2.74
CA GLU A 31 -10.09 21.33 3.55
C GLU A 31 -10.46 19.89 3.90
N LEU A 32 -9.88 18.91 3.22
CA LEU A 32 -10.07 17.48 3.47
C LEU A 32 -9.01 16.88 4.40
N PHE A 33 -8.06 17.69 4.87
CA PHE A 33 -7.01 17.24 5.78
C PHE A 33 -7.53 17.16 7.22
N ASP A 34 -7.01 16.20 7.98
CA ASP A 34 -7.16 16.21 9.42
C ASP A 34 -6.29 17.29 10.07
N ASP A 35 -6.55 17.56 11.36
CA ASP A 35 -5.86 18.60 12.11
C ASP A 35 -4.35 18.36 12.17
N GLU A 36 -3.91 17.10 12.18
CA GLU A 36 -2.49 16.74 12.18
C GLU A 36 -1.83 17.16 10.87
N MET A 37 -2.40 16.78 9.72
CA MET A 37 -1.85 17.13 8.42
C MET A 37 -1.88 18.65 8.18
N VAL A 38 -2.89 19.36 8.68
CA VAL A 38 -2.91 20.83 8.68
C VAL A 38 -1.72 21.40 9.46
N ALA A 39 -1.46 20.91 10.67
CA ALA A 39 -0.33 21.35 11.49
C ALA A 39 1.03 21.07 10.82
N TYR A 40 1.20 19.89 10.20
CA TYR A 40 2.41 19.55 9.44
C TYR A 40 2.65 20.49 8.26
N ARG A 41 1.58 20.81 7.51
CA ARG A 41 1.65 21.77 6.40
C ARG A 41 2.07 23.15 6.90
N ASP A 42 1.43 23.63 7.96
CA ASP A 42 1.67 24.97 8.51
C ASP A 42 3.08 25.12 9.11
N ALA A 43 3.67 24.01 9.56
CA ALA A 43 5.08 23.92 9.95
C ALA A 43 6.06 23.88 8.77
N GLY A 44 5.58 23.94 7.52
CA GLY A 44 6.40 23.84 6.30
C GLY A 44 6.94 22.43 6.04
N LEU A 45 6.39 21.40 6.69
CA LEU A 45 6.83 20.01 6.62
C LEU A 45 5.97 19.18 5.66
N PHE A 46 5.34 19.84 4.69
CA PHE A 46 4.53 19.14 3.69
C PHE A 46 5.41 18.11 2.95
N PRO A 47 5.09 16.80 2.99
CA PRO A 47 6.05 15.71 2.69
C PRO A 47 6.74 15.78 1.32
N ILE A 48 6.09 16.42 0.35
CA ILE A 48 6.52 16.52 -1.04
C ILE A 48 7.15 17.87 -1.41
N SER A 49 7.24 18.79 -0.45
CA SER A 49 7.85 20.12 -0.66
C SER A 49 9.36 20.12 -0.37
N GLY A 50 9.91 19.04 0.18
CA GLY A 50 11.33 18.92 0.49
C GLY A 50 12.21 18.73 -0.75
N GLY A 51 13.39 19.36 -0.79
CA GLY A 51 14.31 19.30 -1.94
C GLY A 51 14.85 17.89 -2.27
N TYR A 52 14.66 16.92 -1.38
CA TYR A 52 14.98 15.51 -1.58
C TYR A 52 13.92 14.75 -2.39
N PHE A 53 12.69 15.26 -2.49
CA PHE A 53 11.64 14.67 -3.31
C PHE A 53 11.83 15.04 -4.79
N LYS A 54 11.80 14.04 -5.68
CA LYS A 54 12.08 14.18 -7.11
C LYS A 54 10.96 13.56 -7.93
N PRO A 55 10.13 14.34 -8.64
CA PRO A 55 9.13 13.77 -9.53
C PRO A 55 9.79 13.10 -10.74
N SER A 56 9.21 12.02 -11.24
CA SER A 56 9.54 11.44 -12.54
C SER A 56 8.26 11.27 -13.38
N GLU A 57 8.17 12.03 -14.46
CA GLU A 57 6.98 12.11 -15.31
C GLU A 57 7.13 11.29 -16.58
N SER A 58 8.32 11.26 -17.18
CA SER A 58 8.55 10.60 -18.46
C SER A 58 9.02 9.15 -18.31
N ALA A 59 8.82 8.35 -19.36
CA ALA A 59 9.36 6.99 -19.41
C ALA A 59 10.90 6.99 -19.44
N ASP A 60 11.52 8.05 -19.95
CA ASP A 60 12.97 8.17 -20.08
C ASP A 60 13.61 8.44 -18.71
N GLU A 61 13.00 9.33 -17.93
CA GLU A 61 13.38 9.57 -16.54
C GLU A 61 13.25 8.27 -15.71
N SER A 62 12.10 7.60 -15.78
CA SER A 62 11.87 6.32 -15.08
C SER A 62 12.94 5.27 -15.44
N ARG A 63 13.29 5.16 -16.73
CA ARG A 63 14.36 4.25 -17.18
C ARG A 63 15.72 4.67 -16.62
N ALA A 64 16.02 5.96 -16.58
CA ALA A 64 17.26 6.49 -16.03
C ALA A 64 17.41 6.18 -14.53
N LEU A 65 16.31 6.16 -13.77
CA LEU A 65 16.35 5.81 -12.33
C LEU A 65 16.96 4.43 -12.07
N ASN A 66 16.83 3.48 -13.00
CA ASN A 66 17.42 2.14 -12.85
C ASN A 66 18.95 2.10 -12.97
N ARG A 67 19.57 3.22 -13.34
CA ARG A 67 21.01 3.38 -13.55
C ARG A 67 21.65 4.32 -12.53
N ILE A 68 20.89 4.79 -11.54
CA ILE A 68 21.41 5.67 -10.50
C ILE A 68 22.29 4.85 -9.56
N ASP A 69 23.49 5.36 -9.33
CA ASP A 69 24.40 4.85 -8.31
C ASP A 69 24.14 5.54 -6.96
N GLY A 70 24.35 4.80 -5.87
CA GLY A 70 24.18 5.29 -4.51
C GLY A 70 22.76 5.10 -3.94
N PRO A 71 22.55 5.53 -2.67
CA PRO A 71 21.27 5.33 -2.02
C PRO A 71 20.20 6.22 -2.65
N CYS A 72 19.06 5.61 -3.01
CA CYS A 72 17.85 6.33 -3.37
C CYS A 72 16.62 5.52 -2.96
N ALA A 73 15.47 6.17 -2.84
CA ALA A 73 14.18 5.50 -2.75
C ALA A 73 13.36 5.80 -4.00
N ILE A 74 12.67 4.78 -4.52
CA ILE A 74 11.77 4.93 -5.67
C ILE A 74 10.38 4.48 -5.24
N LEU A 75 9.44 5.42 -5.24
CA LEU A 75 8.02 5.17 -5.04
C LEU A 75 7.39 5.00 -6.42
N ALA A 76 7.14 3.76 -6.81
CA ALA A 76 6.54 3.44 -8.11
C ALA A 76 5.26 2.62 -7.94
N GLY A 77 4.24 2.97 -8.73
CA GLY A 77 3.01 2.19 -8.85
C GLY A 77 3.14 1.07 -9.89
N ALA A 78 2.27 0.04 -9.86
CA ALA A 78 1.10 -0.10 -9.00
C ALA A 78 1.39 -0.84 -7.67
N GLY A 79 0.63 -0.54 -6.61
CA GLY A 79 0.89 -1.00 -5.24
C GLY A 79 0.85 -2.51 -4.99
N MET A 80 0.27 -3.31 -5.90
CA MET A 80 0.30 -4.78 -5.85
C MET A 80 1.34 -5.42 -6.79
N CYS A 81 2.18 -4.59 -7.40
CA CYS A 81 3.22 -4.99 -8.34
C CYS A 81 2.70 -5.76 -9.57
N ASN A 82 1.44 -5.60 -9.96
CA ASN A 82 0.83 -6.30 -11.08
C ASN A 82 0.95 -5.54 -12.41
N ALA A 83 1.22 -4.24 -12.36
CA ALA A 83 1.32 -3.36 -13.52
C ALA A 83 2.13 -2.11 -13.17
N GLY A 84 2.36 -1.26 -14.17
CA GLY A 84 3.00 0.04 -13.99
C GLY A 84 4.52 -0.01 -13.91
N ARG A 85 5.11 1.14 -13.57
CA ARG A 85 6.57 1.37 -13.58
C ARG A 85 7.32 0.48 -12.59
N ILE A 86 6.67 0.08 -11.49
CA ILE A 86 7.26 -0.82 -10.49
C ILE A 86 7.76 -2.14 -11.10
N LEU A 87 7.07 -2.67 -12.12
CA LEU A 87 7.51 -3.91 -12.79
C LEU A 87 8.90 -3.75 -13.43
N HIS A 88 9.19 -2.58 -13.98
CA HIS A 88 10.51 -2.29 -14.57
C HIS A 88 11.58 -2.20 -13.48
N HIS A 89 11.31 -1.51 -12.38
CA HIS A 89 12.25 -1.42 -11.25
C HIS A 89 12.50 -2.78 -10.60
N LEU A 90 11.45 -3.57 -10.37
CA LEU A 90 11.57 -4.93 -9.84
C LEU A 90 12.38 -5.82 -10.79
N LYS A 91 12.11 -5.74 -12.10
CA LYS A 91 12.88 -6.49 -13.10
C LYS A 91 14.38 -6.17 -13.04
N GLN A 92 14.73 -4.90 -12.87
CA GLN A 92 16.13 -4.46 -12.86
C GLN A 92 16.84 -4.70 -11.51
N ASN A 93 16.11 -4.80 -10.40
CA ASN A 93 16.72 -4.76 -9.07
C ASN A 93 16.48 -6.00 -8.20
N LEU A 94 15.46 -6.84 -8.47
CA LEU A 94 15.14 -8.00 -7.61
C LEU A 94 16.30 -8.99 -7.45
N TRP A 95 17.18 -9.10 -8.44
CA TRP A 95 18.31 -10.02 -8.42
C TRP A 95 19.55 -9.46 -7.68
N LYS A 96 19.51 -8.20 -7.25
CA LYS A 96 20.60 -7.55 -6.49
C LYS A 96 20.35 -7.71 -4.99
N ARG A 97 21.40 -8.03 -4.22
CA ARG A 97 21.30 -8.31 -2.77
C ARG A 97 21.22 -7.07 -1.88
N ASP A 98 21.68 -5.95 -2.39
CA ASP A 98 21.67 -4.62 -1.77
C ASP A 98 20.34 -3.87 -2.00
N THR A 99 19.44 -4.43 -2.80
CA THR A 99 18.11 -3.86 -3.03
C THR A 99 17.16 -4.25 -1.91
N HIS A 100 16.43 -3.27 -1.41
CA HIS A 100 15.34 -3.44 -0.45
C HIS A 100 14.02 -3.11 -1.14
N VAL A 101 13.06 -4.03 -1.11
CA VAL A 101 11.70 -3.82 -1.61
C VAL A 101 10.76 -3.71 -0.43
N LEU A 102 10.10 -2.56 -0.31
CA LEU A 102 9.20 -2.26 0.80
C LEU A 102 7.76 -2.32 0.33
N ILE A 103 7.02 -3.30 0.86
CA ILE A 103 5.59 -3.50 0.58
C ILE A 103 4.79 -2.91 1.75
N VAL A 104 4.07 -1.82 1.49
CA VAL A 104 3.38 -1.00 2.51
C VAL A 104 1.88 -1.27 2.62
N GLY A 105 1.34 -2.17 1.81
CA GLY A 105 -0.10 -2.42 1.75
C GLY A 105 -0.42 -3.86 1.43
N TYR A 106 -1.70 -4.20 1.59
CA TYR A 106 -2.20 -5.54 1.31
C TYR A 106 -1.89 -5.98 -0.13
N GLN A 107 -1.48 -7.24 -0.28
CA GLN A 107 -1.17 -7.84 -1.58
C GLN A 107 -2.20 -8.92 -1.89
N GLY A 108 -3.05 -8.72 -2.90
CA GLY A 108 -4.07 -9.72 -3.26
C GLY A 108 -3.48 -11.05 -3.71
N ASN A 109 -4.18 -12.15 -3.47
CA ASN A 109 -3.80 -13.46 -4.01
C ASN A 109 -3.68 -13.42 -5.54
N GLY A 110 -2.66 -14.10 -6.07
CA GLY A 110 -2.34 -14.09 -7.51
C GLY A 110 -1.53 -12.89 -7.99
N THR A 111 -1.32 -11.85 -7.16
CA THR A 111 -0.48 -10.70 -7.54
C THR A 111 1.01 -11.02 -7.41
N LEU A 112 1.85 -10.34 -8.20
CA LEU A 112 3.30 -10.45 -8.06
C LEU A 112 3.77 -10.04 -6.67
N GLY A 113 3.21 -8.96 -6.10
CA GLY A 113 3.63 -8.50 -4.79
C GLY A 113 3.29 -9.51 -3.68
N ARG A 114 2.18 -10.26 -3.80
CA ARG A 114 1.90 -11.38 -2.88
C ARG A 114 2.97 -12.47 -2.97
N ARG A 115 3.43 -12.80 -4.17
CA ARG A 115 4.52 -13.80 -4.38
C ARG A 115 5.83 -13.35 -3.73
N LEU A 116 6.15 -12.05 -3.83
CA LEU A 116 7.32 -11.47 -3.17
C LEU A 116 7.19 -11.55 -1.64
N VAL A 117 6.03 -11.16 -1.09
CA VAL A 117 5.75 -11.25 0.35
C VAL A 117 5.82 -12.68 0.87
N ASN A 118 5.37 -13.65 0.08
CA ASN A 118 5.45 -15.08 0.41
C ASN A 118 6.89 -15.64 0.33
N GLY A 119 7.88 -14.84 -0.07
CA GLY A 119 9.28 -15.26 -0.10
C GLY A 119 9.65 -16.16 -1.29
N GLU A 120 8.93 -16.07 -2.40
CA GLU A 120 9.28 -16.85 -3.60
C GLU A 120 10.69 -16.49 -4.09
N SER A 121 11.55 -17.51 -4.24
CA SER A 121 12.93 -17.31 -4.71
C SER A 121 13.04 -16.87 -6.17
N HIS A 122 11.96 -17.05 -6.95
CA HIS A 122 11.89 -16.65 -8.35
C HIS A 122 10.48 -16.16 -8.71
N VAL A 123 10.42 -15.10 -9.50
CA VAL A 123 9.16 -14.57 -10.04
C VAL A 123 9.24 -14.39 -11.55
N LYS A 124 8.09 -14.19 -12.21
CA LYS A 124 8.03 -13.92 -13.65
C LYS A 124 7.58 -12.49 -13.88
N ILE A 125 8.38 -11.69 -14.60
CA ILE A 125 8.07 -10.30 -14.97
C ILE A 125 8.34 -10.13 -16.45
N HIS A 126 7.35 -9.62 -17.21
CA HIS A 126 7.44 -9.41 -18.66
C HIS A 126 7.93 -10.65 -19.44
N GLY A 127 7.49 -11.84 -19.04
CA GLY A 127 7.88 -13.09 -19.69
C GLY A 127 9.16 -13.74 -19.14
N GLU A 128 9.99 -13.00 -18.39
CA GLU A 128 11.29 -13.44 -17.93
C GLU A 128 11.25 -13.95 -16.48
N LYS A 129 12.01 -15.01 -16.19
CA LYS A 129 12.18 -15.55 -14.84
C LYS A 129 13.31 -14.81 -14.13
N ILE A 130 13.02 -14.22 -12.99
CA ILE A 130 13.93 -13.34 -12.24
C ILE A 130 14.16 -13.94 -10.86
N ALA A 131 15.43 -14.05 -10.46
CA ALA A 131 15.80 -14.49 -9.12
C ALA A 131 15.51 -13.35 -8.11
N VAL A 132 14.87 -13.70 -7.00
CA VAL A 132 14.63 -12.79 -5.88
C VAL A 132 15.77 -12.94 -4.89
N ARG A 133 16.71 -12.00 -4.93
CA ARG A 133 17.84 -11.88 -4.01
C ARG A 133 17.80 -10.59 -3.18
N ALA A 134 16.95 -9.64 -3.60
CA ALA A 134 16.61 -8.45 -2.84
C ALA A 134 15.93 -8.81 -1.52
N GLN A 135 16.07 -7.92 -0.53
CA GLN A 135 15.40 -8.05 0.75
C GLN A 135 13.97 -7.56 0.64
N ILE A 136 13.00 -8.43 0.90
CA ILE A 136 11.57 -8.07 0.86
C ILE A 136 11.11 -7.74 2.27
N HIS A 137 10.56 -6.54 2.45
CA HIS A 137 10.06 -6.03 3.71
C HIS A 137 8.56 -5.78 3.60
N THR A 138 7.82 -6.08 4.67
CA THR A 138 6.42 -5.69 4.82
C THR A 138 6.28 -4.74 6.00
N MET A 139 5.69 -3.57 5.78
CA MET A 139 5.26 -2.70 6.87
C MET A 139 3.76 -2.82 7.06
N GLY A 140 3.35 -3.40 8.18
CA GLY A 140 1.97 -3.30 8.65
C GLY A 140 1.63 -1.85 9.03
N GLY A 141 0.35 -1.51 9.02
CA GLY A 141 -0.14 -0.20 9.49
C GLY A 141 -0.17 0.94 8.47
N PHE A 142 0.37 0.75 7.25
CA PHE A 142 0.26 1.73 6.16
C PHE A 142 -0.86 1.42 5.16
N SER A 143 -1.62 0.34 5.39
CA SER A 143 -2.85 0.08 4.65
C SER A 143 -3.92 1.07 5.10
N ALA A 144 -4.64 1.70 4.16
CA ALA A 144 -5.79 2.55 4.46
C ALA A 144 -7.04 1.76 4.93
N HIS A 145 -6.85 0.52 5.38
CA HIS A 145 -7.93 -0.36 5.83
C HIS A 145 -7.84 -0.49 7.34
N ALA A 146 -8.99 -0.27 8.00
CA ALA A 146 -9.19 -0.56 9.40
C ALA A 146 -8.80 -2.01 9.72
N ASP A 147 -8.10 -2.21 10.83
CA ASP A 147 -7.81 -3.56 11.29
C ASP A 147 -9.06 -4.22 11.92
N GLN A 148 -8.94 -5.46 12.37
CA GLN A 148 -10.06 -6.18 12.97
C GLN A 148 -10.62 -5.44 14.19
N SER A 149 -9.76 -4.85 15.02
CA SER A 149 -10.16 -4.15 16.24
C SER A 149 -10.86 -2.82 15.93
N ASP A 150 -10.39 -2.10 14.90
CA ASP A 150 -11.01 -0.88 14.40
C ASP A 150 -12.38 -1.16 13.80
N LEU A 151 -12.52 -2.23 13.00
CA LEU A 151 -13.81 -2.63 12.43
C LEU A 151 -14.83 -3.01 13.51
N LEU A 152 -14.39 -3.75 14.54
CA LEU A 152 -15.25 -4.10 15.67
C LEU A 152 -15.69 -2.85 16.45
N ARG A 153 -14.75 -1.92 16.73
CA ARG A 153 -15.04 -0.66 17.42
C ARG A 153 -16.00 0.22 16.63
N TRP A 154 -15.83 0.27 15.31
CA TRP A 154 -16.72 0.99 14.41
C TRP A 154 -18.14 0.40 14.40
N PHE A 155 -18.25 -0.93 14.44
CA PHE A 155 -19.53 -1.63 14.42
C PHE A 155 -20.27 -1.61 15.77
N GLU A 156 -19.54 -1.53 16.88
CA GLU A 156 -20.08 -1.67 18.24
C GLU A 156 -21.30 -0.77 18.55
N PRO A 157 -21.35 0.53 18.20
CA PRO A 157 -22.52 1.37 18.42
C PRO A 157 -23.76 0.94 17.62
N LEU A 158 -23.58 0.26 16.48
CA LEU A 158 -24.65 -0.21 15.61
C LEU A 158 -25.20 -1.57 16.06
N ALA A 159 -24.36 -2.38 16.73
CA ALA A 159 -24.68 -3.75 17.11
C ALA A 159 -25.92 -3.86 18.01
N GLN A 160 -26.20 -2.85 18.84
CA GLN A 160 -27.40 -2.79 19.70
C GLN A 160 -28.73 -2.89 18.92
N HIS A 161 -28.73 -2.47 17.65
CA HIS A 161 -29.90 -2.52 16.78
C HIS A 161 -30.08 -3.88 16.07
N LYS A 162 -29.19 -4.84 16.33
CA LYS A 162 -29.16 -6.16 15.69
C LYS A 162 -29.35 -6.09 14.16
N PRO A 163 -28.54 -5.26 13.45
CA PRO A 163 -28.69 -5.13 12.02
C PRO A 163 -28.39 -6.46 11.32
N ARG A 164 -28.99 -6.62 10.15
CA ARG A 164 -28.52 -7.65 9.21
C ARG A 164 -27.12 -7.26 8.73
N LEU A 165 -26.13 -8.09 9.04
CA LEU A 165 -24.72 -7.83 8.74
C LEU A 165 -24.26 -8.68 7.56
N VAL A 166 -23.57 -8.06 6.60
CA VAL A 166 -22.96 -8.72 5.45
C VAL A 166 -21.50 -8.32 5.38
N LEU A 167 -20.57 -9.29 5.41
CA LEU A 167 -19.14 -9.01 5.28
C LEU A 167 -18.67 -9.35 3.86
N THR A 168 -18.19 -8.32 3.15
CA THR A 168 -17.69 -8.41 1.78
C THR A 168 -16.24 -7.91 1.72
N HIS A 169 -15.67 -7.80 0.51
CA HIS A 169 -14.36 -7.21 0.26
C HIS A 169 -13.23 -7.72 1.19
N GLY A 170 -13.15 -9.04 1.34
CA GLY A 170 -12.11 -9.72 2.14
C GLY A 170 -12.02 -11.19 1.77
N GLU A 171 -10.89 -11.81 2.05
CA GLU A 171 -10.72 -13.26 1.90
C GLU A 171 -11.42 -13.98 3.07
N ASP A 172 -11.94 -15.19 2.84
CA ASP A 172 -12.69 -15.94 3.87
C ASP A 172 -11.89 -16.15 5.15
N ARG A 173 -10.59 -16.44 5.03
CA ARG A 173 -9.67 -16.53 6.17
C ARG A 173 -9.61 -15.29 7.06
N ALA A 174 -10.04 -14.12 6.56
CA ALA A 174 -10.16 -12.88 7.31
C ALA A 174 -11.63 -12.57 7.69
N ARG A 175 -12.59 -12.90 6.82
CA ARG A 175 -14.02 -12.67 7.06
C ARG A 175 -14.59 -13.60 8.13
N GLU A 176 -14.23 -14.87 8.12
CA GLU A 176 -14.74 -15.89 9.06
C GLU A 176 -14.39 -15.55 10.51
N PRO A 177 -13.12 -15.25 10.89
CA PRO A 177 -12.82 -14.88 12.27
C PRO A 177 -13.52 -13.59 12.72
N LEU A 178 -13.68 -12.61 11.82
CA LEU A 178 -14.40 -11.38 12.13
C LEU A 178 -15.89 -11.68 12.38
N ALA A 179 -16.52 -12.52 11.55
CA ALA A 179 -17.90 -12.96 11.73
C ALA A 179 -18.10 -13.69 13.07
N GLU A 180 -17.20 -14.61 13.40
CA GLU A 180 -17.25 -15.37 14.66
C GLU A 180 -17.17 -14.44 15.88
N ILE A 181 -16.26 -13.46 15.88
CA ILE A 181 -16.13 -12.51 16.99
C ILE A 181 -17.40 -11.66 17.12
N ILE A 182 -17.99 -11.22 16.00
CA ILE A 182 -19.23 -10.44 16.02
C ILE A 182 -20.40 -11.28 16.56
N GLU A 183 -20.51 -12.54 16.16
CA GLU A 183 -21.53 -13.45 16.66
C GLU A 183 -21.36 -13.71 18.17
N GLN A 184 -20.13 -13.96 18.62
CA GLN A 184 -19.83 -14.18 20.04
C GLN A 184 -20.12 -12.95 20.91
N LYS A 185 -19.75 -11.75 20.45
CA LYS A 185 -19.91 -10.50 21.22
C LYS A 185 -21.33 -9.94 21.19
N HIS A 186 -22.01 -10.06 20.05
CA HIS A 186 -23.25 -9.33 19.80
C HIS A 186 -24.44 -10.24 19.43
N GLY A 187 -24.22 -11.56 19.28
CA GLY A 187 -25.26 -12.50 18.85
C GLY A 187 -25.74 -12.27 17.42
N ILE A 188 -24.94 -11.60 16.58
CA ILE A 188 -25.29 -11.26 15.19
C ILE A 188 -24.51 -12.18 14.27
N LYS A 189 -25.23 -13.03 13.54
CA LYS A 189 -24.62 -13.87 12.51
C LYS A 189 -24.41 -13.06 11.23
N ALA A 190 -23.15 -12.88 10.85
CA ALA A 190 -22.80 -12.22 9.59
C ALA A 190 -23.06 -13.14 8.38
N ILE A 191 -23.50 -12.57 7.28
CA ILE A 191 -23.60 -13.24 5.97
C ILE A 191 -22.27 -13.03 5.24
N LEU A 192 -21.67 -14.12 4.76
CA LEU A 192 -20.42 -14.11 4.00
C LEU A 192 -20.69 -14.51 2.54
N PRO A 193 -21.23 -13.61 1.70
CA PRO A 193 -21.64 -14.00 0.36
C PRO A 193 -20.43 -14.41 -0.48
N ALA A 194 -20.65 -15.43 -1.31
CA ALA A 194 -19.74 -15.79 -2.39
C ALA A 194 -19.94 -14.87 -3.60
N LEU A 195 -18.96 -14.88 -4.52
CA LEU A 195 -19.08 -14.13 -5.77
C LEU A 195 -20.29 -14.63 -6.58
N GLY A 196 -21.20 -13.72 -6.92
CA GLY A 196 -22.42 -14.03 -7.68
C GLY A 196 -23.62 -14.45 -6.82
N GLU A 197 -23.47 -14.51 -5.50
CA GLU A 197 -24.59 -14.76 -4.59
C GLU A 197 -25.47 -13.51 -4.44
N THR A 198 -26.79 -13.72 -4.40
CA THR A 198 -27.79 -12.65 -4.25
C THR A 198 -28.34 -12.61 -2.84
N ILE A 199 -28.36 -11.42 -2.24
CA ILE A 199 -28.97 -11.17 -0.94
C ILE A 199 -30.25 -10.36 -1.17
N THR A 200 -31.41 -10.95 -0.90
CA THR A 200 -32.69 -10.20 -0.85
C THR A 200 -32.75 -9.43 0.44
N LEU A 201 -32.89 -8.10 0.38
CA LEU A 201 -32.89 -7.20 1.54
C LEU A 201 -34.24 -7.19 2.26
#